data_AF-A0A965PU82-F1
#
_entry.id   AF-A0A965PU82-F1
#
_cell.length_a   1.000
_cell.length_b   1.000
_cell.length_c   1.000
_cell.angle_alpha   90.00
_cell.angle_beta   90.00
_cell.angle_gamma   90.00
#
_symmetry.space_group_name_H-M   'P 1'
#
loop_
_entity.id
_entity.type
_entity.pdbx_description
1 polymer ?
#
loop_
_entity_poly.entity_id
_entity_poly.type
_entity_poly.pdbx_seq_one_letter_code
_entity_poly.pdbx_strand_id
1 'polypeptide(L)' 'MSNYFEEKTILTIKIGNRTCSIELEGSDHTASELIESFTSLMVGQTFLDKSCYKAMREISDDHLNEAE' A
#
# COMPACT_ATOMS: atom_id res chain seq x y z
N MET A 1 -29.65 25.12 4.84
CA MET A 1 -28.38 24.48 5.24
C MET A 1 -28.27 23.21 4.43
N SER A 2 -27.47 23.21 3.36
CA SER A 2 -27.22 22.00 2.58
C SER A 2 -26.21 21.17 3.34
N ASN A 3 -26.59 19.95 3.74
CA ASN A 3 -25.63 18.95 4.19
C ASN A 3 -24.84 18.51 2.95
N TYR A 4 -23.72 19.18 2.67
CA TYR A 4 -22.74 18.66 1.73
C TYR A 4 -22.19 17.37 2.33
N PHE A 5 -22.70 16.23 1.88
CA PHE A 5 -21.99 14.98 2.08
C PHE A 5 -20.67 15.12 1.34
N GLU A 6 -19.57 15.16 2.08
CA GLU A 6 -18.23 15.12 1.51
C GLU A 6 -18.08 13.75 0.86
N GLU A 7 -18.17 13.72 -0.48
CA GLU A 7 -17.99 12.49 -1.24
C GLU A 7 -16.54 12.04 -1.10
N LYS A 8 -16.33 10.73 -0.90
CA LYS A 8 -14.99 10.14 -0.76
C LYS A 8 -14.92 8.85 -1.54
N THR A 9 -13.75 8.59 -2.10
CA THR A 9 -13.41 7.30 -2.72
C THR A 9 -12.53 6.52 -1.78
N ILE A 10 -12.96 5.31 -1.42
CA ILE A 10 -12.20 4.42 -0.55
C ILE A 10 -11.62 3.29 -1.40
N LEU A 11 -10.30 3.17 -1.40
CA LEU A 11 -9.62 2.02 -1.97
C LEU A 11 -9.17 1.11 -0.83
N THR A 12 -9.51 -0.18 -0.91
CA THR A 12 -9.17 -1.17 0.12
C THR A 12 -8.51 -2.38 -0.50
N ILE A 13 -7.41 -2.82 0.10
CA ILE A 13 -6.72 -4.07 -0.20
C ILE A 13 -6.78 -4.96 1.04
N LYS A 14 -7.23 -6.20 0.85
CA LYS A 14 -7.28 -7.23 1.89
C LYS A 14 -6.45 -8.43 1.47
N ILE A 15 -5.45 -8.78 2.27
CA ILE A 15 -4.57 -9.93 2.05
C ILE A 15 -4.56 -10.78 3.33
N GLY A 16 -5.16 -11.97 3.27
CA GLY A 16 -5.36 -12.82 4.44
C GLY A 16 -6.19 -12.11 5.52
N ASN A 17 -5.60 -11.92 6.70
CA ASN A 17 -6.20 -11.22 7.85
C ASN A 17 -5.85 -9.72 7.92
N ARG A 18 -5.08 -9.19 6.96
CA ARG A 18 -4.65 -7.79 6.92
C ARG A 18 -5.51 -6.99 5.97
N THR A 19 -5.83 -5.76 6.36
CA THR A 19 -6.59 -4.80 5.56
C THR A 19 -5.83 -3.47 5.57
N CYS A 20 -5.57 -2.91 4.40
CA CYS A 20 -5.14 -1.53 4.23
C CYS A 20 -6.18 -0.78 3.42
N SER A 21 -6.47 0.43 3.84
CA SER A 21 -7.36 1.33 3.11
C SER A 21 -6.70 2.70 2.97
N ILE A 22 -7.01 3.36 1.86
CA ILE A 22 -6.72 4.78 1.64
C ILE A 22 -8.04 5.45 1.28
N GLU A 23 -8.25 6.64 1.82
CA GLU A 23 -9.37 7.49 1.51
C GLU A 23 -8.88 8.63 0.62
N LEU A 24 -9.54 8.83 -0.51
CA LEU A 24 -9.32 9.94 -1.43
C LEU A 24 -10.52 10.88 -1.30
N GLU A 25 -10.25 12.17 -1.14
CA GLU A 25 -11.29 13.20 -1.08
C GLU A 25 -11.95 13.36 -2.46
N GLY A 26 -13.27 13.47 -2.49
CA GLY A 26 -14.06 13.52 -3.72
C GLY A 26 -14.28 12.14 -4.37
N SER A 27 -15.13 12.12 -5.40
CA SER A 27 -15.43 10.94 -6.21
C SER A 27 -14.93 11.01 -7.66
N ASP A 28 -14.48 12.18 -8.11
CA ASP A 28 -13.99 12.38 -9.47
C ASP A 28 -12.47 12.23 -9.51
N HIS A 29 -12.03 11.00 -9.75
CA HIS A 29 -10.61 10.64 -9.85
C HIS A 29 -10.33 10.06 -11.23
N THR A 30 -9.22 10.47 -11.82
CA THR A 30 -8.72 9.88 -13.05
C THR A 30 -8.25 8.44 -12.81
N ALA A 31 -8.21 7.64 -13.88
CA ALA A 31 -7.68 6.28 -13.81
C ALA A 31 -6.23 6.25 -13.27
N SER A 32 -5.41 7.23 -13.62
CA SER A 32 -4.03 7.35 -13.14
C SER A 32 -3.96 7.56 -11.62
N GLU A 33 -4.77 8.46 -11.07
CA GLU A 33 -4.80 8.76 -9.62
C GLU A 33 -5.24 7.53 -8.81
N LEU A 34 -6.21 6.78 -9.32
CA LEU A 34 -6.66 5.53 -8.71
C LEU A 34 -5.55 4.45 -8.74
N ILE A 35 -4.83 4.33 -9.86
CA ILE A 35 -3.72 3.38 -10.01
C ILE A 35 -2.54 3.74 -9.10
N GLU A 36 -2.18 5.01 -8.98
CA GLU A 36 -1.12 5.48 -8.08
C GLU A 36 -1.47 5.22 -6.61
N SER A 37 -2.72 5.51 -6.22
CA SER A 37 -3.23 5.26 -4.87
C SER A 37 -3.25 3.76 -4.55
N PHE A 38 -3.66 2.93 -5.50
CA PHE A 38 -3.61 1.47 -5.38
C PHE A 38 -2.18 0.94 -5.26
N THR A 39 -1.25 1.46 -6.05
CA THR A 39 0.18 1.10 -5.99
C THR A 39 0.76 1.46 -4.63
N SER A 40 0.43 2.63 -4.09
CA SER A 40 0.85 3.06 -2.75
C SER A 40 0.33 2.13 -1.65
N LEU A 41 -0.92 1.67 -1.75
CA LEU A 41 -1.49 0.66 -0.85
C LEU A 41 -0.74 -0.68 -0.91
N MET A 42 -0.42 -1.16 -2.12
CA MET A 42 0.34 -2.39 -2.33
C MET A 42 1.75 -2.32 -1.73
N VAL A 43 2.43 -1.19 -1.94
CA VAL A 43 3.75 -0.94 -1.34
C VAL A 43 3.66 -0.94 0.19
N GLY A 44 2.71 -0.19 0.77
CA GLY A 44 2.49 -0.17 2.22
C GLY A 44 2.20 -1.56 2.79
N GLN A 45 1.36 -2.36 2.14
CA GLN A 45 1.10 -3.74 2.55
C GLN A 45 2.33 -4.64 2.44
N THR A 46 3.18 -4.45 1.44
CA THR A 46 4.43 -5.20 1.29
C THR A 46 5.37 -4.93 2.46
N PHE A 47 5.50 -3.68 2.91
CA PHE A 47 6.29 -3.34 4.10
C PHE A 47 5.71 -3.90 5.41
N LEU A 48 4.38 -4.05 5.51
CA LEU A 48 3.72 -4.67 6.65
C LEU A 48 3.82 -6.19 6.66
N ASP A 49 4.11 -6.79 5.50
CA ASP A 49 4.42 -8.19 5.42
C ASP A 49 5.86 -8.43 5.88
N LYS A 50 6.03 -9.45 6.73
CA LYS A 50 7.34 -9.93 7.13
C LYS A 50 8.18 -10.35 5.90
N SER A 51 7.58 -10.48 4.72
CA SER A 51 8.25 -10.75 3.45
C SER A 51 9.25 -9.67 3.05
N CYS A 52 8.99 -8.37 3.26
CA CYS A 52 9.94 -7.33 2.85
C CYS A 52 11.15 -7.29 3.80
N TYR A 53 10.90 -7.38 5.12
CA TYR A 53 11.97 -7.54 6.11
C TYR A 53 12.78 -8.83 5.88
N LYS A 54 12.10 -9.94 5.58
CA LYS A 54 12.74 -11.22 5.27
C LYS A 54 13.57 -11.13 4.00
N ALA A 55 13.05 -10.54 2.92
CA ALA A 55 13.78 -10.34 1.68
C ALA A 55 14.99 -9.41 1.87
N MET A 56 14.84 -8.30 2.60
CA MET A 56 15.97 -7.41 2.93
C MET A 56 17.03 -8.11 3.78
N ARG A 57 16.61 -8.98 4.71
CA ARG A 57 17.52 -9.77 5.53
C ARG A 57 18.22 -10.85 4.71
N GLU A 58 17.50 -11.56 3.84
CA GLU A 58 18.09 -12.57 2.93
C GLU A 58 19.14 -11.93 2.02
N ILE A 59 18.82 -10.79 1.40
CA ILE A 59 19.78 -10.04 0.56
C ILE A 59 21.01 -9.61 1.38
N SER A 60 20.80 -9.11 2.60
CA SER A 60 21.88 -8.69 3.49
C SER A 60 22.76 -9.86 3.95
N ASP A 61 22.15 -11.01 4.27
CA ASP A 61 22.87 -12.22 4.69
C ASP A 61 23.68 -12.79 3.50
N ASP A 62 23.14 -12.74 2.28
CA ASP A 62 23.86 -13.14 1.06
C ASP A 62 25.09 -12.25 0.80
N HIS A 63 24.99 -10.93 0.98
CA HIS A 63 26.13 -10.01 0.80
C HIS A 63 27.21 -10.14 1.87
N LEU A 64 26.85 -10.58 3.09
CA LEU A 64 27.80 -10.87 4.16
C LEU A 64 28.62 -12.13 3.86
N ASN A 65 28.00 -13.14 3.27
CA ASN A 65 28.67 -14.40 2.90
C ASN A 65 29.55 -14.28 1.64
N GLU A 66 29.30 -13.31 0.76
CA GLU A 66 30.18 -13.02 -0.40
C GLU A 66 31.42 -12.20 -0.05
N ALA A 67 31.49 -11.64 1.17
CA ALA A 67 32.59 -10.80 1.64
C ALA A 67 33.62 -11.55 2.51
N GLU A 68 33.41 -12.84 2.81
CA GLU A 68 34.34 -13.77 3.47
C GLU A 68 35.02 -14.72 2.47
#